data_AF-T2SP68-F1
#
_entry.id   AF-T2SP68-F1
#
_cell.length_a   1.000
_cell.length_b   1.000
_cell.length_c   1.000
_cell.angle_alpha   90.00
_cell.angle_beta   90.00
_cell.angle_gamma   90.00
#
_symmetry.space_group_name_H-M   'P 1'
#
loop_
_entity.id
_entity.type
_entity.pdbx_description
1 polymer ?
#
loop_
_entity_poly.entity_id
_entity_poly.type
_entity_poly.pdbx_seq_one_letter_code
_entity_poly.pdbx_strand_id
1 'polypeptide(L)'
;LNAAVGLWNVIAYNVQCGPGTSGQQSVTFDGQPGHNSSSINCNLTGFNNGVSGPLSIENFKELNDAYQTIQQALKQDSGFPVLDGAGKQVTITITTQTNGSSKETTATTTNNAQTLLQEASKMISVLTTNCPWVNTAHNSNGGAPWGLNTTGNVCQVFATEFRAVTSMIKNAQEIVAQAQSLNNQQSNQNAPQDFNPYTSADKAFAQNMLNHAQAQAKMLELADQIKKDL
;
A
#
# COMPACT_ATOMS: atom_id res chain seq x y z
N LEU A 1 -0.62 2.63 5.44
CA LEU A 1 -1.66 2.92 4.43
C LEU A 1 -1.62 4.37 3.96
N ASN A 2 -1.94 5.34 4.81
CA ASN A 2 -1.96 6.77 4.42
C ASN A 2 -0.64 7.27 3.82
N ALA A 3 0.52 6.86 4.35
CA ALA A 3 1.80 7.24 3.78
C ALA A 3 2.00 6.72 2.35
N ALA A 4 1.57 5.48 2.05
CA ALA A 4 1.65 4.92 0.70
C ALA A 4 0.70 5.65 -0.27
N VAL A 5 -0.56 5.84 0.13
CA VAL A 5 -1.56 6.59 -0.64
C VAL A 5 -1.11 8.04 -0.86
N GLY A 6 -0.58 8.68 0.18
CA GLY A 6 -0.06 10.04 0.14
C GLY A 6 1.13 10.17 -0.80
N LEU A 7 2.07 9.22 -0.74
CA LEU A 7 3.20 9.18 -1.68
C LEU A 7 2.71 9.13 -3.12
N TRP A 8 1.75 8.23 -3.44
CA TRP A 8 1.17 8.18 -4.77
C TRP A 8 0.44 9.47 -5.14
N ASN A 9 -0.41 10.01 -4.27
CA ASN A 9 -1.13 11.27 -4.51
C ASN A 9 -0.19 12.42 -4.88
N VAL A 10 0.99 12.46 -4.29
CA VAL A 10 1.98 13.49 -4.55
C VAL A 10 2.65 13.27 -5.91
N ILE A 11 3.11 12.06 -6.22
CA ILE A 11 3.97 11.81 -7.39
C ILE A 11 3.20 11.42 -8.66
N ALA A 12 1.97 10.91 -8.55
CA ALA A 12 1.26 10.19 -9.61
C ALA A 12 1.20 10.95 -10.94
N TYR A 13 0.83 12.23 -10.89
CA TYR A 13 0.71 13.06 -12.10
C TYR A 13 2.00 13.12 -12.92
N ASN A 14 3.16 13.04 -12.27
CA ASN A 14 4.45 13.20 -12.90
C ASN A 14 5.09 11.87 -13.30
N VAL A 15 4.54 10.75 -12.85
CA VAL A 15 4.97 9.41 -13.27
C VAL A 15 4.51 9.17 -14.69
N GLN A 16 5.45 8.89 -15.58
CA GLN A 16 5.12 8.61 -16.98
C GLN A 16 4.49 7.21 -17.13
N CYS A 17 3.45 7.12 -17.94
CA CYS A 17 2.80 5.86 -18.28
C CYS A 17 2.27 5.87 -19.72
N GLY A 18 2.16 4.69 -20.32
CA GLY A 18 1.62 4.55 -21.66
C GLY A 18 1.95 3.21 -22.32
N PRO A 19 1.43 2.98 -23.53
CA PRO A 19 1.69 1.76 -24.28
C PRO A 19 3.15 1.64 -24.75
N GLY A 20 3.95 2.71 -24.70
CA GLY A 20 5.35 2.66 -25.10
C GLY A 20 5.52 2.19 -26.55
N THR A 21 6.31 1.15 -26.76
CA THR A 21 6.55 0.50 -28.06
C THR A 21 5.70 -0.76 -28.29
N SER A 22 4.79 -1.10 -27.36
CA SER A 22 3.99 -2.33 -27.41
C SER A 22 2.90 -2.36 -28.50
N GLY A 23 2.52 -1.20 -29.04
CA GLY A 23 1.38 -1.07 -29.96
C GLY A 23 0.01 -1.19 -29.29
N GLN A 24 -0.07 -1.29 -27.96
CA GLN A 24 -1.32 -1.25 -27.20
C GLN A 24 -2.00 0.12 -27.29
N GLN A 25 -3.30 0.15 -27.00
CA GLN A 25 -4.07 1.39 -26.93
C GLN A 25 -3.75 2.18 -25.65
N SER A 26 -3.91 3.50 -25.71
CA SER A 26 -3.83 4.36 -24.53
C SER A 26 -5.05 4.13 -23.64
N VAL A 27 -4.85 4.22 -22.32
CA VAL A 27 -5.91 4.01 -21.33
C VAL A 27 -5.93 5.18 -20.35
N THR A 28 -7.12 5.74 -20.12
CA THR A 28 -7.35 6.70 -19.04
C THR A 28 -7.88 5.95 -17.83
N PHE A 29 -7.26 6.16 -16.67
CA PHE A 29 -7.65 5.58 -15.40
C PHE A 29 -8.34 6.66 -14.56
N ASP A 30 -9.62 6.48 -14.27
CA ASP A 30 -10.41 7.43 -13.47
C ASP A 30 -10.19 7.21 -11.97
N GLY A 31 -10.51 8.24 -11.18
CA GLY A 31 -10.27 8.27 -9.74
C GLY A 31 -8.80 8.41 -9.35
N GLN A 32 -7.93 8.82 -10.28
CA GLN A 32 -6.48 8.97 -10.07
C GLN A 32 -6.10 10.45 -9.76
N PRO A 33 -4.96 10.71 -9.08
CA PRO A 33 -4.50 12.07 -8.79
C PRO A 33 -3.79 12.69 -10.00
N GLY A 34 -4.58 13.11 -10.99
CA GLY A 34 -4.09 13.85 -12.15
C GLY A 34 -3.96 15.35 -11.89
N HIS A 35 -3.27 16.07 -12.78
CA HIS A 35 -3.13 17.51 -12.68
C HIS A 35 -4.41 18.22 -13.06
N ASN A 36 -5.05 18.85 -12.07
CA ASN A 36 -6.35 19.50 -12.21
C ASN A 36 -7.44 18.57 -12.79
N SER A 37 -7.28 17.25 -12.59
CA SER A 37 -8.19 16.21 -13.04
C SER A 37 -8.27 15.09 -11.99
N SER A 38 -9.35 14.32 -12.03
CA SER A 38 -9.51 13.09 -11.25
C SER A 38 -9.19 11.83 -12.08
N SER A 39 -8.27 11.95 -13.03
CA SER A 39 -7.89 10.85 -13.93
C SER A 39 -6.46 11.04 -14.45
N ILE A 40 -5.81 9.92 -14.78
CA ILE A 40 -4.50 9.88 -15.43
C ILE A 40 -4.64 9.17 -16.77
N ASN A 41 -4.20 9.84 -17.84
CA ASN A 41 -4.19 9.26 -19.18
C ASN A 41 -2.80 8.70 -19.50
N CYS A 42 -2.71 7.37 -19.62
CA CYS A 42 -1.50 6.67 -20.01
C CYS A 42 -1.42 6.55 -21.52
N ASN A 43 -0.80 7.54 -22.16
CA ASN A 43 -0.74 7.68 -23.62
C ASN A 43 0.68 7.84 -24.18
N LEU A 44 1.72 7.73 -23.35
CA LEU A 44 3.09 7.90 -23.83
C LEU A 44 3.52 6.75 -24.75
N THR A 45 3.89 7.07 -25.98
CA THR A 45 4.32 6.14 -27.03
C THR A 45 5.78 6.37 -27.43
N GLY A 46 6.40 5.40 -28.11
CA GLY A 46 7.75 5.56 -28.69
C GLY A 46 8.91 5.38 -27.70
N PHE A 47 8.61 5.13 -26.43
CA PHE A 47 9.59 4.77 -25.39
C PHE A 47 9.41 3.31 -24.97
N ASN A 48 10.50 2.63 -24.64
CA ASN A 48 10.42 1.31 -24.05
C ASN A 48 9.85 1.40 -22.64
N ASN A 49 8.86 0.57 -22.32
CA ASN A 49 8.32 0.49 -20.96
C ASN A 49 9.34 -0.14 -19.98
N GLY A 50 9.18 0.14 -18.69
CA GLY A 50 10.00 -0.43 -17.61
C GLY A 50 10.97 0.58 -16.99
N VAL A 51 12.10 0.08 -16.47
CA VAL A 51 13.08 0.90 -15.71
C VAL A 51 13.53 2.12 -16.49
N SER A 52 13.32 3.30 -15.90
CA SER A 52 13.61 4.62 -16.48
C SER A 52 12.81 4.96 -17.74
N GLY A 53 11.79 4.18 -18.10
CA GLY A 53 10.79 4.48 -19.12
C GLY A 53 9.39 4.69 -18.52
N PRO A 54 8.34 4.83 -19.34
CA PRO A 54 6.97 4.86 -18.83
C PRO A 54 6.54 3.51 -18.23
N LEU A 55 5.71 3.55 -17.19
CA LEU A 55 4.94 2.37 -16.79
C LEU A 55 4.10 1.87 -17.96
N SER A 56 4.08 0.55 -18.16
CA SER A 56 3.16 -0.08 -19.10
C SER A 56 1.71 0.10 -18.63
N ILE A 57 0.76 -0.07 -19.56
CA ILE A 57 -0.67 -0.05 -19.23
C ILE A 57 -1.01 -1.12 -18.19
N GLU A 58 -0.39 -2.29 -18.27
CA GLU A 58 -0.58 -3.40 -17.33
C GLU A 58 -0.06 -3.07 -15.92
N ASN A 59 1.17 -2.56 -15.81
CA ASN A 59 1.73 -2.17 -14.51
C ASN A 59 0.95 -1.02 -13.89
N PHE A 60 0.53 -0.03 -14.70
CA PHE A 60 -0.31 1.05 -14.18
C PHE A 60 -1.67 0.54 -13.75
N LYS A 61 -2.26 -0.44 -14.46
CA LYS A 61 -3.49 -1.08 -14.05
C LYS A 61 -3.35 -1.77 -12.69
N GLU A 62 -2.28 -2.54 -12.46
CA GLU A 62 -2.03 -3.18 -11.17
C GLU A 62 -1.92 -2.15 -10.05
N LEU A 63 -1.17 -1.07 -10.28
CA LEU A 63 -1.04 0.05 -9.34
C LEU A 63 -2.41 0.68 -9.06
N ASN A 64 -3.18 0.97 -10.11
CA ASN A 64 -4.50 1.58 -10.01
C ASN A 64 -5.47 0.71 -9.23
N ASP A 65 -5.50 -0.60 -9.49
CA ASP A 65 -6.39 -1.53 -8.79
C ASP A 65 -6.10 -1.56 -7.29
N ALA A 66 -4.82 -1.58 -6.91
CA ALA A 66 -4.40 -1.50 -5.51
C ALA A 66 -4.77 -0.15 -4.87
N TYR A 67 -4.50 0.96 -5.56
CA TYR A 67 -4.82 2.31 -5.09
C TYR A 67 -6.33 2.51 -4.90
N GLN A 68 -7.15 2.10 -5.87
CA GLN A 68 -8.61 2.21 -5.80
C GLN A 68 -9.17 1.33 -4.66
N THR A 69 -8.62 0.13 -4.50
CA THR A 69 -9.00 -0.76 -3.40
C THR A 69 -8.81 -0.09 -2.04
N ILE A 70 -7.62 0.46 -1.77
CA ILE A 70 -7.33 1.14 -0.51
C ILE A 70 -8.24 2.35 -0.31
N GLN A 71 -8.35 3.20 -1.33
CA GLN A 71 -9.10 4.46 -1.22
C GLN A 71 -10.59 4.23 -0.99
N GLN A 72 -11.20 3.28 -1.71
CA GLN A 72 -12.63 3.00 -1.59
C GLN A 72 -12.94 2.21 -0.32
N ALA A 73 -12.09 1.25 0.08
CA ALA A 73 -12.27 0.52 1.34
C ALA A 73 -12.25 1.46 2.56
N LEU A 74 -11.28 2.37 2.63
CA LEU A 74 -11.17 3.34 3.72
C LEU A 74 -12.35 4.33 3.74
N LYS A 75 -12.89 4.71 2.58
CA LYS A 75 -14.06 5.60 2.48
C LYS A 75 -15.36 4.90 2.90
N GLN A 76 -15.61 3.68 2.41
CA GLN A 76 -16.88 2.99 2.62
C GLN A 76 -17.08 2.53 4.07
N ASP A 77 -16.00 2.18 4.78
CA ASP A 77 -16.08 1.73 6.17
C ASP A 77 -15.79 2.85 7.20
N SER A 78 -15.72 4.11 6.76
CA SER A 78 -15.49 5.29 7.62
C SER A 78 -14.28 5.17 8.57
N GLY A 79 -13.22 4.46 8.19
CA GLY A 79 -12.10 4.28 9.10
C GLY A 79 -11.08 3.22 8.70
N PHE A 80 -10.10 3.06 9.60
CA PHE A 80 -9.04 2.08 9.47
C PHE A 80 -9.58 0.67 9.78
N PRO A 81 -9.18 -0.36 9.02
CA PRO A 81 -9.68 -1.71 9.24
C PRO A 81 -9.25 -2.31 10.58
N VAL A 82 -10.05 -3.24 11.08
CA VAL A 82 -9.69 -4.08 12.24
C VAL A 82 -8.48 -4.97 11.95
N LEU A 83 -7.71 -5.27 13.01
CA LEU A 83 -6.49 -6.09 12.94
C LEU A 83 -6.75 -7.60 13.08
N ASP A 84 -7.95 -7.99 13.52
CA ASP A 84 -8.34 -9.37 13.82
C ASP A 84 -8.56 -10.26 12.59
N GLY A 85 -8.54 -9.66 11.40
CA GLY A 85 -8.73 -10.33 10.11
C GLY A 85 -10.18 -10.48 9.65
N ALA A 86 -11.18 -10.25 10.50
CA ALA A 86 -12.59 -10.43 10.15
C ALA A 86 -13.03 -9.45 9.05
N GLY A 87 -12.74 -8.16 9.25
CA GLY A 87 -13.05 -7.09 8.30
C GLY A 87 -14.51 -7.03 7.86
N LYS A 88 -14.78 -6.21 6.84
CA LYS A 88 -16.10 -6.13 6.17
C LYS A 88 -15.93 -6.25 4.67
N GLN A 89 -16.88 -6.89 3.99
CA GLN A 89 -16.89 -6.87 2.54
C GLN A 89 -17.26 -5.49 2.01
N VAL A 90 -16.48 -5.01 1.05
CA VAL A 90 -16.69 -3.73 0.36
C VAL A 90 -16.60 -3.96 -1.15
N THR A 91 -17.38 -3.20 -1.91
CA THR A 91 -17.40 -3.28 -3.37
C THR A 91 -16.57 -2.14 -3.93
N ILE A 92 -15.55 -2.47 -4.71
CA ILE A 92 -14.64 -1.53 -5.37
C ILE A 92 -15.10 -1.39 -6.82
N THR A 93 -15.31 -0.15 -7.27
CA THR A 93 -15.63 0.15 -8.66
C THR A 93 -14.45 0.87 -9.31
N ILE A 94 -13.95 0.31 -10.42
CA ILE A 94 -12.83 0.88 -11.16
C ILE A 94 -13.33 1.27 -12.55
N THR A 95 -13.12 2.53 -12.92
CA THR A 95 -13.52 3.07 -14.21
C THR A 95 -12.28 3.38 -15.04
N THR A 96 -12.28 2.90 -16.29
CA THR A 96 -11.21 3.13 -17.26
C THR A 96 -11.81 3.53 -18.60
N GLN A 97 -11.07 4.29 -19.41
CA GLN A 97 -11.53 4.72 -20.72
C GLN A 97 -10.50 4.41 -21.80
N THR A 98 -10.96 3.85 -22.91
CA THR A 98 -10.16 3.52 -24.08
C THR A 98 -10.89 3.99 -25.34
N ASN A 99 -10.24 4.78 -26.20
CA ASN A 99 -10.83 5.35 -27.42
C ASN A 99 -12.19 6.05 -27.20
N GLY A 100 -12.37 6.72 -26.07
CA GLY A 100 -13.63 7.42 -25.71
C GLY A 100 -14.75 6.50 -25.22
N SER A 101 -14.53 5.19 -25.12
CA SER A 101 -15.46 4.26 -24.45
C SER A 101 -15.05 4.04 -23.00
N SER A 102 -16.00 4.24 -22.09
CA SER A 102 -15.81 3.95 -20.67
C SER A 102 -16.14 2.49 -20.37
N LYS A 103 -15.33 1.87 -19.49
CA LYS A 103 -15.53 0.54 -18.95
C LYS A 103 -15.42 0.60 -17.44
N GLU A 104 -16.48 0.15 -16.78
CA GLU A 104 -16.51 -0.06 -15.34
C GLU A 104 -16.27 -1.53 -15.01
N THR A 105 -15.53 -1.79 -13.94
CA THR A 105 -15.32 -3.13 -13.40
C THR A 105 -15.49 -3.09 -11.89
N THR A 106 -16.30 -3.98 -11.36
CA THR A 106 -16.57 -4.09 -9.93
C THR A 106 -15.88 -5.32 -9.35
N ALA A 107 -15.24 -5.18 -8.20
CA ALA A 107 -14.65 -6.29 -7.46
C ALA A 107 -15.04 -6.20 -5.98
N THR A 108 -15.35 -7.33 -5.35
CA THR A 108 -15.56 -7.40 -3.90
C THR A 108 -14.25 -7.73 -3.21
N THR A 109 -13.95 -7.03 -2.13
CA THR A 109 -12.77 -7.30 -1.29
C THR A 109 -13.14 -7.20 0.18
N THR A 110 -12.25 -7.69 1.05
CA THR A 110 -12.41 -7.60 2.51
C THR A 110 -11.59 -6.42 3.03
N ASN A 111 -12.27 -5.45 3.63
CA ASN A 111 -11.65 -4.36 4.37
C ASN A 111 -11.10 -4.85 5.72
N ASN A 112 -9.93 -5.50 5.69
CA ASN A 112 -9.13 -5.80 6.87
C ASN A 112 -7.69 -5.27 6.68
N ALA A 113 -6.94 -5.15 7.77
CA ALA A 113 -5.60 -4.54 7.71
C ALA A 113 -4.63 -5.34 6.82
N GLN A 114 -4.74 -6.67 6.82
CA GLN A 114 -3.90 -7.55 6.01
C GLN A 114 -4.09 -7.30 4.50
N THR A 115 -5.34 -7.30 4.03
CA THR A 115 -5.68 -7.03 2.64
C THR A 115 -5.19 -5.64 2.21
N LEU A 116 -5.50 -4.59 2.99
CA LEU A 116 -5.11 -3.24 2.59
C LEU A 116 -3.59 -3.03 2.61
N LEU A 117 -2.86 -3.64 3.55
CA LEU A 117 -1.40 -3.59 3.57
C LEU A 117 -0.79 -4.35 2.39
N GLN A 118 -1.42 -5.45 1.95
CA GLN A 118 -1.01 -6.15 0.74
C GLN A 118 -1.18 -5.27 -0.51
N GLU A 119 -2.31 -4.56 -0.64
CA GLU A 119 -2.52 -3.61 -1.72
C GLU A 119 -1.52 -2.45 -1.67
N ALA A 120 -1.25 -1.91 -0.48
CA ALA A 120 -0.22 -0.87 -0.32
C ALA A 120 1.16 -1.37 -0.75
N SER A 121 1.50 -2.62 -0.39
CA SER A 121 2.74 -3.27 -0.81
C SER A 121 2.81 -3.46 -2.33
N LYS A 122 1.72 -3.88 -2.98
CA LYS A 122 1.66 -4.01 -4.45
C LYS A 122 1.91 -2.68 -5.14
N MET A 123 1.20 -1.63 -4.71
CA MET A 123 1.35 -0.29 -5.26
C MET A 123 2.80 0.22 -5.18
N ILE A 124 3.44 0.07 -4.01
CA ILE A 124 4.84 0.44 -3.83
C ILE A 124 5.76 -0.45 -4.66
N SER A 125 5.51 -1.76 -4.70
CA SER A 125 6.34 -2.71 -5.45
C SER A 125 6.33 -2.45 -6.95
N VAL A 126 5.17 -2.10 -7.54
CA VAL A 126 5.09 -1.70 -8.96
C VAL A 126 6.03 -0.53 -9.24
N LEU A 127 6.02 0.49 -8.37
CA LEU A 127 6.86 1.69 -8.51
C LEU A 127 8.34 1.38 -8.32
N THR A 128 8.70 0.62 -7.28
CA THR A 128 10.10 0.34 -6.95
C THR A 128 10.73 -0.71 -7.85
N THR A 129 9.94 -1.59 -8.46
CA THR A 129 10.43 -2.61 -9.40
C THR A 129 10.60 -2.01 -10.79
N ASN A 130 9.65 -1.21 -11.23
CA ASN A 130 9.67 -0.65 -12.58
C ASN A 130 10.37 0.70 -12.68
N CYS A 131 10.65 1.37 -11.55
CA CYS A 131 11.33 2.67 -11.48
C CYS A 131 11.02 3.58 -12.68
N PRO A 132 9.75 3.95 -12.90
CA PRO A 132 9.38 4.74 -14.05
C PRO A 132 10.03 6.12 -14.03
N TRP A 133 10.21 6.69 -15.22
CA TRP A 133 10.65 8.07 -15.35
C TRP A 133 9.63 9.01 -14.71
N VAL A 134 10.13 10.04 -14.01
CA VAL A 134 9.29 11.07 -13.40
C VAL A 134 9.69 12.45 -13.91
N ASN A 135 8.71 13.25 -14.29
CA ASN A 135 8.95 14.62 -14.73
C ASN A 135 9.18 15.53 -13.52
N THR A 136 10.45 15.85 -13.24
CA THR A 136 10.86 16.65 -12.06
C THR A 136 11.62 17.92 -12.43
N ALA A 137 11.87 18.19 -13.71
CA ALA A 137 12.60 19.38 -14.13
C ALA A 137 11.78 20.65 -13.80
N HIS A 138 12.44 21.74 -13.37
CA HIS A 138 11.80 22.99 -12.98
C HIS A 138 10.94 23.63 -14.10
N ASN A 139 11.28 23.39 -15.37
CA ASN A 139 10.51 23.83 -16.54
C ASN A 139 9.43 22.83 -16.99
N SER A 140 9.33 21.68 -16.31
CA SER A 140 8.25 20.73 -16.49
C SER A 140 7.16 21.01 -15.46
N ASN A 141 5.90 20.76 -15.82
CA ASN A 141 4.74 20.92 -14.92
C ASN A 141 4.83 20.06 -13.63
N GLY A 142 5.87 19.22 -13.51
CA GLY A 142 6.09 18.32 -12.39
C GLY A 142 7.17 18.69 -11.39
N GLY A 143 8.17 19.51 -11.74
CA GLY A 143 9.27 19.84 -10.82
C GLY A 143 8.95 20.92 -9.79
N ALA A 144 8.05 21.84 -10.17
CA ALA A 144 7.72 23.03 -9.37
C ALA A 144 7.15 22.73 -7.98
N PRO A 145 6.27 21.72 -7.77
CA PRO A 145 5.70 21.43 -6.45
C PRO A 145 6.72 20.97 -5.40
N TRP A 146 7.88 20.45 -5.82
CA TRP A 146 8.89 19.90 -4.92
C TRP A 146 10.16 20.75 -4.83
N GLY A 147 10.31 21.77 -5.68
CA GLY A 147 11.53 22.57 -5.74
C GLY A 147 12.79 21.75 -6.09
N LEU A 148 12.61 20.59 -6.74
CA LEU A 148 13.70 19.68 -7.05
C LEU A 148 14.41 20.12 -8.33
N ASN A 149 15.74 19.99 -8.35
CA ASN A 149 16.57 20.14 -9.54
C ASN A 149 17.18 18.79 -9.99
N THR A 150 16.62 17.69 -9.49
CA THR A 150 17.08 16.33 -9.76
C THR A 150 16.24 15.73 -10.86
N THR A 151 16.84 15.34 -11.98
CA THR A 151 16.18 14.56 -13.04
C THR A 151 16.48 13.08 -12.87
N GLY A 152 15.48 12.22 -13.04
CA GLY A 152 15.67 10.78 -12.99
C GLY A 152 14.37 10.02 -12.89
N ASN A 153 14.47 8.75 -12.54
CA ASN A 153 13.33 7.93 -12.24
C ASN A 153 12.89 8.04 -10.77
N VAL A 154 11.69 7.54 -10.47
CA VAL A 154 11.11 7.63 -9.11
C VAL A 154 12.00 6.98 -8.04
N CYS A 155 12.76 5.94 -8.38
CA CYS A 155 13.65 5.25 -7.44
C CYS A 155 14.93 6.03 -7.14
N GLN A 156 15.32 6.97 -8.00
CA GLN A 156 16.44 7.88 -7.76
C GLN A 156 15.98 9.11 -6.99
N VAL A 157 14.86 9.70 -7.42
CA VAL A 157 14.36 10.96 -6.87
C VAL A 157 13.74 10.77 -5.49
N PHE A 158 12.98 9.69 -5.28
CA PHE A 158 12.22 9.42 -4.04
C PHE A 158 12.74 8.19 -3.28
N ALA A 159 14.04 7.89 -3.41
CA ALA A 159 14.65 6.68 -2.86
C ALA A 159 14.46 6.56 -1.34
N THR A 160 14.50 7.70 -0.63
CA THR A 160 14.35 7.73 0.83
C THR A 160 12.90 7.51 1.22
N GLU A 161 11.96 8.16 0.54
CA GLU A 161 10.53 8.07 0.76
C GLU A 161 10.02 6.65 0.47
N PHE A 162 10.46 6.03 -0.63
CA PHE A 162 10.12 4.64 -0.91
C PHE A 162 10.65 3.67 0.14
N ARG A 163 11.89 3.87 0.64
CA ARG A 163 12.46 3.03 1.71
C ARG A 163 11.68 3.18 3.01
N ALA A 164 11.36 4.41 3.40
CA ALA A 164 10.55 4.73 4.56
C ALA A 164 9.18 4.06 4.47
N VAL A 165 8.42 4.31 3.41
CA VAL A 165 7.08 3.73 3.22
C VAL A 165 7.11 2.20 3.14
N THR A 166 8.13 1.61 2.48
CA THR A 166 8.30 0.15 2.44
C THR A 166 8.54 -0.42 3.84
N SER A 167 9.40 0.22 4.63
CA SER A 167 9.65 -0.17 6.03
C SER A 167 8.38 -0.07 6.87
N MET A 168 7.63 1.03 6.75
CA MET A 168 6.36 1.23 7.45
C MET A 168 5.34 0.13 7.11
N ILE A 169 5.22 -0.25 5.83
CA ILE A 169 4.30 -1.33 5.40
C ILE A 169 4.73 -2.67 6.00
N LYS A 170 6.03 -2.99 5.93
CA LYS A 170 6.56 -4.24 6.49
C LYS A 170 6.35 -4.34 8.00
N ASN A 171 6.65 -3.27 8.74
CA ASN A 171 6.44 -3.22 10.18
C ASN A 171 4.94 -3.34 10.53
N ALA A 172 4.06 -2.70 9.75
CA ALA A 172 2.62 -2.83 9.94
C ALA A 172 2.09 -4.24 9.64
N GLN A 173 2.64 -4.92 8.63
CA GLN A 173 2.30 -6.33 8.34
C GLN A 173 2.69 -7.24 9.51
N GLU A 174 3.87 -7.01 10.10
CA GLU A 174 4.31 -7.75 11.29
C GLU A 174 3.39 -7.48 12.49
N ILE A 175 2.97 -6.22 12.72
CA ILE A 175 1.99 -5.90 13.76
C ILE A 175 0.68 -6.68 13.57
N VAL A 176 0.19 -6.78 12.33
CA VAL A 176 -1.02 -7.56 12.01
C VAL A 176 -0.81 -9.05 12.33
N ALA A 177 0.33 -9.62 11.96
CA ALA A 177 0.64 -11.02 12.27
C ALA A 177 0.69 -11.28 13.79
N GLN A 178 1.32 -10.39 14.55
CA GLN A 178 1.35 -10.46 16.01
C GLN A 178 -0.07 -10.35 16.61
N ALA A 179 -0.88 -9.40 16.15
CA ALA A 179 -2.26 -9.22 16.61
C ALA A 179 -3.15 -10.45 16.34
N GLN A 180 -3.01 -11.05 15.16
CA GLN A 180 -3.73 -12.28 14.80
C GLN A 180 -3.30 -13.47 15.68
N SER A 181 -2.01 -13.58 16.01
CA SER A 181 -1.51 -14.63 16.91
C SER A 181 -2.13 -14.55 18.31
N LEU A 182 -2.38 -13.33 18.80
CA LEU A 182 -3.03 -13.08 20.09
C LEU A 182 -4.52 -13.42 20.06
N ASN A 183 -5.19 -13.20 18.94
CA ASN A 183 -6.63 -13.46 18.81
C ASN A 183 -6.98 -14.95 18.78
N ASN A 184 -6.05 -15.78 18.28
CA ASN A 184 -6.26 -17.23 18.18
C ASN A 184 -6.09 -17.97 19.52
N GLN A 185 -5.57 -17.31 20.56
CA GLN A 185 -5.44 -17.90 21.89
C GLN A 185 -6.70 -17.61 22.72
N GLN A 186 -7.66 -18.55 22.71
CA GLN A 186 -8.63 -18.70 23.80
C GLN A 186 -7.89 -19.20 25.07
N SER A 187 -6.91 -18.46 25.57
CA SER A 187 -6.28 -18.77 26.84
C SER A 187 -7.23 -18.30 27.94
N ASN A 188 -7.78 -19.24 28.72
CA ASN A 188 -8.46 -18.92 29.98
C ASN A 188 -7.57 -17.92 30.77
N GLN A 189 -7.99 -16.65 30.84
CA GLN A 189 -7.26 -15.59 31.54
C GLN A 189 -7.39 -15.70 33.07
N ASN A 190 -8.12 -16.72 33.55
CA ASN A 190 -8.26 -16.98 34.97
C ASN A 190 -7.02 -17.71 35.46
N ALA A 191 -6.18 -16.99 36.21
CA ALA A 191 -5.09 -17.58 36.95
C ALA A 191 -5.63 -18.71 37.87
N PRO A 192 -4.99 -19.89 37.91
CA PRO A 192 -5.32 -20.92 38.88
C PRO A 192 -5.23 -20.34 40.30
N GLN A 193 -6.20 -20.63 41.15
CA GLN A 193 -6.16 -20.22 42.57
C GLN A 193 -4.95 -20.82 43.29
N ASP A 194 -4.59 -22.06 42.95
CA ASP A 194 -3.46 -22.79 43.53
C ASP A 194 -2.33 -22.96 42.50
N PHE A 195 -1.81 -21.85 41.95
CA PHE A 195 -0.71 -21.91 40.99
C PHE A 195 0.51 -22.63 41.60
N ASN A 196 0.95 -23.70 40.95
CA ASN A 196 2.12 -24.48 41.35
C ASN A 196 3.16 -24.51 40.21
N PRO A 197 4.30 -23.80 40.35
CA PRO A 197 5.30 -23.68 39.28
C PRO A 197 6.00 -25.00 38.92
N TYR A 198 5.75 -26.08 39.66
CA TYR A 198 6.31 -27.40 39.39
C TYR A 198 5.39 -28.29 38.54
N THR A 199 4.12 -27.91 38.33
CA THR A 199 3.20 -28.68 37.47
C THR A 199 3.35 -28.30 36.00
N SER A 200 3.14 -29.26 35.11
CA SER A 200 3.19 -29.01 33.66
C SER A 200 2.10 -28.04 33.20
N ALA A 201 0.92 -28.09 33.83
CA ALA A 201 -0.22 -27.23 33.49
C ALA A 201 0.06 -25.75 33.81
N ASP A 202 0.58 -25.46 35.00
CA ASP A 202 0.86 -24.09 35.44
C ASP A 202 2.07 -23.50 34.70
N LYS A 203 3.08 -24.32 34.37
CA LYS A 203 4.16 -23.91 33.47
C LYS A 203 3.65 -23.54 32.08
N ALA A 204 2.73 -24.32 31.53
CA ALA A 204 2.12 -24.03 30.23
C ALA A 204 1.29 -22.73 30.29
N PHE A 205 0.52 -22.51 31.36
CA PHE A 205 -0.17 -21.25 31.59
C PHE A 205 0.78 -20.05 31.64
N ALA A 206 1.85 -20.14 32.45
CA ALA A 206 2.85 -19.06 32.55
C ALA A 206 3.57 -18.81 31.22
N GLN A 207 3.87 -19.86 30.46
CA GLN A 207 4.47 -19.73 29.12
C GLN A 207 3.53 -19.02 28.14
N ASN A 208 2.22 -19.33 28.17
CA ASN A 208 1.23 -18.63 27.34
C ASN A 208 1.14 -17.15 27.72
N MET A 209 1.12 -16.82 29.02
CA MET A 209 1.14 -15.43 29.49
C MET A 209 2.40 -14.69 29.02
N LEU A 210 3.57 -15.33 29.08
CA LEU A 210 4.83 -14.76 28.60
C LEU A 210 4.80 -14.51 27.09
N ASN A 211 4.31 -15.48 26.30
CA ASN A 211 4.19 -15.34 24.84
C ASN A 211 3.26 -14.16 24.47
N HIS A 212 2.15 -13.99 25.19
CA HIS A 212 1.26 -12.84 25.01
C HIS A 212 1.95 -11.50 25.32
N ALA A 213 2.65 -11.40 26.44
CA ALA A 213 3.37 -10.19 26.80
C ALA A 213 4.47 -9.86 25.78
N GLN A 214 5.17 -10.87 25.26
CA GLN A 214 6.19 -10.72 24.22
C GLN A 214 5.59 -10.20 22.90
N ALA A 215 4.47 -10.76 22.44
CA ALA A 215 3.78 -10.29 21.24
C ALA A 215 3.28 -8.83 21.40
N GLN A 216 2.72 -8.48 22.57
CA GLN A 216 2.32 -7.10 22.87
C GLN A 216 3.50 -6.13 22.85
N ALA A 217 4.60 -6.48 23.51
CA ALA A 217 5.83 -5.68 23.51
C ALA A 217 6.37 -5.51 22.08
N LYS A 218 6.34 -6.57 21.26
CA LYS A 218 6.79 -6.52 19.88
C LYS A 218 5.94 -5.59 19.01
N MET A 219 4.62 -5.61 19.16
CA MET A 219 3.74 -4.69 18.44
C MET A 219 4.04 -3.22 18.79
N LEU A 220 4.30 -2.91 20.06
CA LEU A 220 4.66 -1.56 20.51
C LEU A 220 6.01 -1.11 19.94
N GLU A 221 7.01 -2.00 19.92
CA GLU A 221 8.32 -1.73 19.33
C GLU A 221 8.20 -1.41 17.83
N LEU A 222 7.41 -2.19 17.08
CA LEU A 222 7.18 -1.99 15.66
C LEU A 222 6.41 -0.69 15.38
N ALA A 223 5.43 -0.35 16.24
CA ALA A 223 4.71 0.91 16.12
C ALA A 223 5.63 2.13 16.34
N ASP A 224 6.56 2.05 17.29
CA ASP A 224 7.58 3.07 17.49
C ASP A 224 8.53 3.16 16.29
N GLN A 225 8.89 2.03 15.66
CA GLN A 225 9.68 2.04 14.44
C GLN A 225 8.94 2.70 13.26
N ILE A 226 7.65 2.42 13.07
CA ILE A 226 6.83 3.10 12.05
C ILE A 226 6.83 4.61 12.25
N LYS A 227 6.80 5.08 13.51
CA LYS A 227 6.88 6.51 13.83
C LYS A 227 8.24 7.11 13.47
N LYS A 228 9.33 6.37 13.63
CA LYS A 228 10.68 6.81 13.25
C LYS A 228 10.89 6.82 11.72
N ASP A 229 10.18 5.95 11.02
CA ASP A 229 10.22 5.86 9.57
C ASP A 229 9.37 6.97 8.88
N LEU A 230 8.46 7.62 9.62
CA LEU A 230 7.60 8.71 9.14
C LEU A 230 8.33 10.06 9.13
#